data_AF-A0A1Y6LA11-F1
#
_entry.id   AF-A0A1Y6LA11-F1
#
_cell.length_a   1.000
_cell.length_b   1.000
_cell.length_c   1.000
_cell.angle_alpha   90.00
_cell.angle_beta   90.00
_cell.angle_gamma   90.00
#
_symmetry.space_group_name_H-M   'P 1'
#
loop_
_entity.id
_entity.type
_entity.pdbx_description
1 polymer ?
#
loop_
_entity_poly.entity_id
_entity_poly.type
_entity_poly.pdbx_seq_one_letter_code
_entity_poly.pdbx_strand_id
1 'polypeptide(L)'
;MRTAFSIAALAASAAAWPMVMQADNNMKRASGDIPNTGVGHQNPVFDAKDQYVDVTDGGPNAFQSPGSGDLRGQCPGLNAAANHGFLPRNGKATAQQTADGLGAAYNMSPELAIFLATYAALISGDPATGTWSIGAGFPGTVPLLSNPTGIVGTHNRYEGDASIVRGDAYLNNGRVGVFQWHSWNNLWNLAGDENNLDYYKIHRQNAYTQQYSESNNPHYFSAPFSGAVTPAAHNFVIGFMSNHSAENPGGFLTREVLSSFFAVTGTGAGASGDNPGDFVQHRGQERIPLNWYRRPSSSQSTLADVALDLTQTIKDAPNAVKIGGNTGTVNSFVGLDIADVSGGAFNAADLLNGNNLLCFATQAAQAGDIDALKFLTAPLKSMFENALGSLGCPELLNYNGKPLAQFPGAQDLTSTLK
;
A
#
# COMPACT_ATOMS: atom_id res chain seq x y z
N MET A 1 -10.65 -34.74 -35.93
CA MET A 1 -9.32 -34.50 -35.32
C MET A 1 -9.14 -33.00 -35.08
N ARG A 2 -9.64 -32.47 -33.97
CA ARG A 2 -9.49 -31.06 -33.56
C ARG A 2 -9.56 -30.99 -32.03
N THR A 3 -8.56 -31.51 -31.33
CA THR A 3 -8.46 -31.45 -29.86
C THR A 3 -7.05 -31.86 -29.41
N ALA A 4 -6.02 -31.11 -29.83
CA ALA A 4 -4.65 -31.37 -29.35
C ALA A 4 -3.74 -30.14 -29.23
N PHE A 5 -4.20 -28.92 -29.54
CA PHE A 5 -3.33 -27.73 -29.54
C PHE A 5 -3.49 -26.77 -28.34
N SER A 6 -4.35 -27.08 -27.37
CA SER A 6 -4.66 -26.13 -26.28
C SER A 6 -4.04 -26.46 -24.92
N ILE A 7 -3.29 -27.55 -24.77
CA ILE A 7 -2.70 -27.95 -23.48
C ILE A 7 -1.19 -27.61 -23.41
N ALA A 8 -0.49 -27.59 -24.54
CA ALA A 8 0.96 -27.31 -24.56
C ALA A 8 1.29 -25.83 -24.29
N ALA A 9 0.40 -24.89 -24.61
CA ALA A 9 0.63 -23.45 -24.39
C ALA A 9 0.51 -23.02 -22.92
N LEU A 10 -0.27 -23.75 -22.10
CA LEU A 10 -0.41 -23.49 -20.66
C LEU A 10 0.72 -24.14 -19.83
N ALA A 11 1.35 -25.19 -20.33
CA ALA A 11 2.48 -25.82 -19.65
C ALA A 11 3.80 -25.03 -19.83
N ALA A 12 3.96 -24.35 -20.97
CA ALA A 12 5.14 -23.53 -21.26
C ALA A 12 5.16 -22.20 -20.47
N SER A 13 4.00 -21.69 -20.03
CA SER A 13 3.92 -20.48 -19.22
C SER A 13 4.21 -20.72 -17.74
N ALA A 14 4.06 -21.94 -17.20
CA ALA A 14 4.36 -22.22 -15.81
C ALA A 14 5.89 -22.25 -15.52
N ALA A 15 6.70 -22.68 -16.48
CA ALA A 15 8.16 -22.78 -16.33
C ALA A 15 8.89 -21.42 -16.38
N ALA A 16 8.23 -20.36 -16.86
CA ALA A 16 8.82 -19.03 -17.01
C ALA A 16 8.67 -18.12 -15.77
N TRP A 17 7.90 -18.55 -14.76
CA TRP A 17 7.57 -17.71 -13.60
C TRP A 17 7.74 -18.47 -12.27
N PRO A 18 9.00 -18.72 -11.82
CA PRO A 18 9.26 -19.42 -10.56
C PRO A 18 8.53 -18.82 -9.36
N MET A 19 8.38 -17.49 -9.33
CA MET A 19 7.66 -16.75 -8.29
C MET A 19 6.15 -17.02 -8.30
N VAL A 20 5.51 -17.15 -9.48
CA VAL A 20 4.07 -17.44 -9.61
C VAL A 20 3.78 -18.89 -9.20
N MET A 21 4.65 -19.84 -9.57
CA MET A 21 4.52 -21.22 -9.09
C MET A 21 4.77 -21.34 -7.59
N GLN A 22 5.72 -20.58 -7.03
CA GLN A 22 5.95 -20.53 -5.60
C GLN A 22 4.73 -19.94 -4.87
N ALA A 23 4.14 -18.87 -5.40
CA ALA A 23 2.94 -18.25 -4.90
C ALA A 23 1.73 -19.19 -4.91
N ASP A 24 1.44 -19.84 -6.03
CA ASP A 24 0.36 -20.83 -6.17
C ASP A 24 0.57 -22.04 -5.24
N ASN A 25 1.80 -22.53 -5.11
CA ASN A 25 2.13 -23.60 -4.16
C ASN A 25 2.01 -23.15 -2.70
N ASN A 26 2.30 -21.89 -2.39
CA ASN A 26 2.13 -21.34 -1.03
C ASN A 26 0.63 -21.20 -0.70
N MET A 27 -0.18 -20.72 -1.64
CA MET A 27 -1.64 -20.64 -1.48
C MET A 27 -2.28 -22.02 -1.29
N LYS A 28 -1.84 -23.03 -2.05
CA LYS A 28 -2.35 -24.41 -1.94
C LYS A 28 -1.93 -25.10 -0.63
N ARG A 29 -0.88 -24.61 0.02
CA ARG A 29 -0.37 -25.12 1.31
C ARG A 29 -0.87 -24.32 2.51
N ALA A 30 -1.46 -23.16 2.30
CA ALA A 30 -2.04 -22.35 3.37
C ALA A 30 -3.28 -23.04 3.94
N SER A 31 -3.11 -23.65 5.12
CA SER A 31 -4.17 -24.15 5.98
C SER A 31 -3.79 -23.84 7.42
N GLY A 32 -4.58 -23.07 8.16
CA GLY A 32 -4.28 -22.61 9.52
C GLY A 32 -4.23 -21.10 9.63
N ASP A 33 -3.84 -20.59 10.81
CA ASP A 33 -3.69 -19.15 11.05
C ASP A 33 -2.53 -18.57 10.21
N ILE A 34 -2.76 -17.43 9.57
CA ILE A 34 -1.75 -16.73 8.77
C ILE A 34 -0.80 -16.00 9.73
N PRO A 35 0.51 -16.30 9.76
CA PRO A 35 1.45 -15.54 10.57
C PRO A 35 1.53 -14.10 10.07
N ASN A 36 1.94 -13.19 10.94
CA ASN A 36 2.11 -11.78 10.58
C ASN A 36 3.27 -11.54 9.57
N THR A 37 3.96 -12.59 9.11
CA THR A 37 4.86 -12.57 7.95
C THR A 37 4.15 -12.71 6.59
N GLY A 38 2.85 -13.01 6.57
CA GLY A 38 2.01 -13.07 5.37
C GLY A 38 1.83 -14.48 4.80
N VAL A 39 0.96 -14.60 3.78
CA VAL A 39 0.56 -15.88 3.18
C VAL A 39 1.76 -16.63 2.60
N GLY A 40 2.70 -15.90 2.00
CA GLY A 40 3.91 -16.45 1.38
C GLY A 40 4.93 -17.06 2.36
N HIS A 41 4.83 -16.76 3.66
CA HIS A 41 5.89 -17.01 4.65
C HIS A 41 5.34 -17.70 5.90
N GLN A 42 4.84 -18.93 5.75
CA GLN A 42 4.12 -19.67 6.81
C GLN A 42 5.01 -20.19 7.96
N ASN A 43 6.33 -20.30 7.76
CA ASN A 43 7.25 -20.89 8.74
C ASN A 43 8.46 -19.98 9.00
N PRO A 44 8.25 -18.77 9.55
CA PRO A 44 9.35 -17.88 9.87
C PRO A 44 10.20 -18.42 11.01
N VAL A 45 11.50 -18.11 10.99
CA VAL A 45 12.45 -18.45 12.05
C VAL A 45 12.92 -17.16 12.70
N PHE A 46 12.91 -17.13 14.03
CA PHE A 46 13.40 -15.97 14.78
C PHE A 46 14.92 -15.99 14.92
N ASP A 47 15.56 -14.87 14.57
CA ASP A 47 16.95 -14.55 14.83
C ASP A 47 17.01 -13.10 15.35
N ALA A 48 17.30 -12.95 16.65
CA ALA A 48 17.36 -11.65 17.30
C ALA A 48 18.40 -10.72 16.67
N LYS A 49 19.55 -11.25 16.21
CA LYS A 49 20.62 -10.43 15.64
C LYS A 49 20.25 -9.91 14.25
N ASP A 50 19.56 -10.73 13.47
CA ASP A 50 19.06 -10.36 12.15
C ASP A 50 17.94 -9.32 12.23
N GLN A 51 17.02 -9.52 13.18
CA GLN A 51 15.75 -8.82 13.23
C GLN A 51 15.74 -7.58 14.12
N TYR A 52 16.65 -7.45 15.08
CA TYR A 52 16.65 -6.31 15.98
C TYR A 52 16.90 -5.00 15.23
N VAL A 53 16.02 -4.03 15.42
CA VAL A 53 16.14 -2.68 14.84
C VAL A 53 16.53 -1.71 15.94
N ASP A 54 17.82 -1.34 16.00
CA ASP A 54 18.33 -0.44 17.04
C ASP A 54 17.90 1.01 16.78
N VAL A 55 16.86 1.41 17.50
CA VAL A 55 16.28 2.76 17.54
C VAL A 55 16.44 3.44 18.90
N THR A 56 17.36 2.95 19.74
CA THR A 56 17.66 3.55 21.04
C THR A 56 18.26 4.95 20.89
N ASP A 57 18.16 5.80 21.93
CA ASP A 57 18.68 7.18 21.88
C ASP A 57 20.19 7.28 21.63
N GLY A 58 20.95 6.23 21.96
CA GLY A 58 22.39 6.12 21.66
C GLY A 58 22.73 5.31 20.41
N GLY A 59 21.71 4.74 19.76
CA GLY A 59 21.85 3.90 18.57
C GLY A 59 21.95 4.70 17.27
N PRO A 60 22.25 4.03 16.14
CA PRO A 60 22.41 4.69 14.85
C PRO A 60 21.11 5.28 14.30
N ASN A 61 19.95 4.78 14.74
CA ASN A 61 18.63 5.19 14.25
C ASN A 61 17.75 5.79 15.35
N ALA A 62 18.35 6.55 16.27
CA ALA A 62 17.62 7.26 17.32
C ALA A 62 16.47 8.11 16.75
N PHE A 63 15.35 8.14 17.47
CA PHE A 63 14.20 8.96 17.10
C PHE A 63 14.59 10.45 17.10
N GLN A 64 14.14 11.19 16.06
CA GLN A 64 14.14 12.65 16.07
C GLN A 64 12.79 13.14 15.56
N SER A 65 12.20 14.07 16.31
CA SER A 65 10.95 14.71 15.92
C SER A 65 11.17 15.50 14.61
N PRO A 66 10.24 15.44 13.64
CA PRO A 66 10.38 16.20 12.41
C PRO A 66 10.42 17.71 12.70
N GLY A 67 11.35 18.41 12.05
CA GLY A 67 11.42 19.87 12.06
C GLY A 67 10.34 20.52 11.19
N SER A 68 10.31 21.85 11.20
CA SER A 68 9.30 22.67 10.50
C SER A 68 9.30 22.54 8.97
N GLY A 69 10.39 22.03 8.37
CA GLY A 69 10.50 21.75 6.94
C GLY A 69 10.49 20.27 6.57
N ASP A 70 10.36 19.38 7.55
CA ASP A 70 10.40 17.93 7.32
C ASP A 70 9.01 17.41 6.93
N LEU A 71 8.96 16.68 5.82
CA LEU A 71 7.70 16.29 5.20
C LEU A 71 7.23 14.94 5.76
N ARG A 72 5.98 14.90 6.24
CA ARG A 72 5.30 13.70 6.72
C ARG A 72 3.91 13.61 6.09
N GLY A 73 3.47 12.40 5.79
CA GLY A 73 2.22 12.13 5.07
C GLY A 73 1.30 11.18 5.82
N GLN A 74 0.51 10.44 5.05
CA GLN A 74 -0.52 9.51 5.53
C GLN A 74 0.05 8.15 5.91
N CYS A 75 1.26 7.80 5.44
CA CYS A 75 1.84 6.49 5.66
C CYS A 75 2.65 6.47 6.98
N PRO A 76 2.17 5.76 8.02
CA PRO A 76 2.85 5.73 9.31
C PRO A 76 4.23 5.07 9.24
N GLY A 77 4.40 4.03 8.42
CA GLY A 77 5.69 3.36 8.23
C GLY A 77 6.75 4.27 7.61
N LEU A 78 6.40 5.04 6.58
CA LEU A 78 7.32 6.02 5.99
C LEU A 78 7.67 7.13 6.97
N ASN A 79 6.68 7.63 7.72
CA ASN A 79 6.88 8.67 8.72
C ASN A 79 7.84 8.20 9.83
N ALA A 80 7.64 6.98 10.35
CA ALA A 80 8.51 6.37 11.34
C ALA A 80 9.92 6.13 10.79
N ALA A 81 10.06 5.57 9.58
CA ALA A 81 11.36 5.36 8.95
C ALA A 81 12.16 6.68 8.78
N ALA A 82 11.50 7.78 8.39
CA ALA A 82 12.13 9.09 8.32
C ALA A 82 12.46 9.67 9.71
N ASN A 83 11.59 9.50 10.70
CA ASN A 83 11.83 9.92 12.09
C ASN A 83 12.97 9.16 12.78
N HIS A 84 13.35 7.98 12.27
CA HIS A 84 14.48 7.19 12.75
C HIS A 84 15.71 7.28 11.83
N GLY A 85 15.63 8.00 10.70
CA GLY A 85 16.77 8.21 9.80
C GLY A 85 17.05 7.06 8.83
N PHE A 86 16.17 6.05 8.75
CA PHE A 86 16.21 5.04 7.69
C PHE A 86 15.89 5.64 6.32
N LEU A 87 15.00 6.63 6.30
CA LEU A 87 14.82 7.55 5.17
C LEU A 87 15.42 8.91 5.52
N PRO A 88 15.77 9.74 4.52
CA PRO A 88 16.16 11.12 4.78
C PRO A 88 15.13 11.82 5.66
N ARG A 89 15.58 12.40 6.78
CA ARG A 89 14.70 12.95 7.83
C ARG A 89 13.77 14.06 7.32
N ASN A 90 14.19 14.76 6.26
CA ASN A 90 13.40 15.78 5.57
C ASN A 90 12.18 15.21 4.80
N GLY A 91 12.03 13.89 4.71
CA GLY A 91 10.92 13.23 4.06
C GLY A 91 11.01 13.19 2.53
N LYS A 92 12.17 13.47 1.95
CA LYS A 92 12.41 13.40 0.50
C LYS A 92 13.44 12.32 0.19
N ALA A 93 13.07 11.35 -0.64
CA ALA A 93 13.92 10.20 -0.95
C ALA A 93 13.96 9.90 -2.44
N THR A 94 15.03 9.25 -2.89
CA THR A 94 15.06 8.54 -4.19
C THR A 94 14.55 7.11 -4.01
N ALA A 95 14.24 6.42 -5.11
CA ALA A 95 13.84 5.01 -5.05
C ALA A 95 14.90 4.10 -4.39
N GLN A 96 16.19 4.36 -4.63
CA GLN A 96 17.26 3.60 -3.98
C GLN A 96 17.31 3.87 -2.47
N GLN A 97 17.22 5.13 -2.04
CA GLN A 97 17.16 5.47 -0.62
C GLN A 97 15.93 4.84 0.07
N THR A 98 14.80 4.76 -0.63
CA THR A 98 13.62 4.07 -0.14
C THR A 98 13.87 2.57 0.02
N ALA A 99 14.50 1.92 -0.96
CA ALA A 99 14.82 0.50 -0.92
C ALA A 99 15.76 0.14 0.23
N ASP A 100 16.86 0.87 0.35
CA ASP A 100 17.86 0.64 1.40
C ASP A 100 17.23 0.89 2.79
N GLY A 101 16.50 1.99 2.93
CA GLY A 101 15.87 2.41 4.19
C GLY A 101 14.77 1.46 4.66
N LEU A 102 13.82 1.11 3.79
CA LEU A 102 12.70 0.23 4.15
C LEU A 102 13.13 -1.24 4.25
N GLY A 103 14.17 -1.64 3.50
CA GLY A 103 14.83 -2.93 3.71
C GLY A 103 15.44 -3.03 5.11
N ALA A 104 16.20 -2.01 5.54
CA ALA A 104 16.79 -1.97 6.87
C ALA A 104 15.76 -1.85 8.00
N ALA A 105 14.74 -1.01 7.84
CA ALA A 105 13.72 -0.78 8.86
C ALA A 105 12.74 -1.95 9.00
N TYR A 106 12.25 -2.50 7.89
CA TYR A 106 11.08 -3.39 7.88
C TYR A 106 11.28 -4.67 7.07
N ASN A 107 12.44 -4.88 6.45
CA ASN A 107 12.70 -6.01 5.56
C ASN A 107 11.74 -6.07 4.36
N MET A 108 11.41 -4.89 3.81
CA MET A 108 10.78 -4.78 2.50
C MET A 108 11.80 -5.17 1.42
N SER A 109 11.42 -5.97 0.43
CA SER A 109 12.36 -6.32 -0.64
C SER A 109 12.74 -5.06 -1.42
N PRO A 110 13.99 -4.97 -1.94
CA PRO A 110 14.39 -3.85 -2.79
C PRO A 110 13.47 -3.69 -4.00
N GLU A 111 13.00 -4.80 -4.57
CA GLU A 111 12.08 -4.80 -5.71
C GLU A 111 10.74 -4.12 -5.38
N LEU A 112 10.09 -4.49 -4.28
CA LEU A 112 8.85 -3.86 -3.83
C LEU A 112 9.05 -2.37 -3.52
N ALA A 113 10.12 -2.03 -2.80
CA ALA A 113 10.40 -0.66 -2.40
C ALA A 113 10.72 0.25 -3.60
N ILE A 114 11.55 -0.22 -4.54
CA ILE A 114 11.88 0.52 -5.77
C ILE A 114 10.63 0.73 -6.60
N PHE A 115 9.79 -0.30 -6.76
CA PHE A 115 8.55 -0.22 -7.51
C PHE A 115 7.63 0.88 -6.98
N LEU A 116 7.31 0.84 -5.68
CA LEU A 116 6.43 1.82 -5.02
C LEU A 116 7.02 3.24 -5.07
N ALA A 117 8.31 3.39 -4.76
CA ALA A 117 8.98 4.68 -4.74
C ALA A 117 9.10 5.31 -6.13
N THR A 118 9.40 4.50 -7.15
CA THR A 118 9.50 4.98 -8.54
C THR A 118 8.14 5.44 -9.05
N TYR A 119 7.08 4.70 -8.73
CA TYR A 119 5.72 5.11 -9.07
C TYR A 119 5.32 6.40 -8.34
N ALA A 120 5.65 6.55 -7.05
CA ALA A 120 5.41 7.79 -6.31
C ALA A 120 6.20 8.98 -6.92
N ALA A 121 7.45 8.76 -7.33
CA ALA A 121 8.26 9.77 -8.00
C ALA A 121 7.71 10.17 -9.37
N LEU A 122 7.16 9.23 -10.13
CA LEU A 122 6.52 9.48 -11.41
C LEU A 122 5.31 10.42 -11.28
N ILE A 123 4.40 10.14 -10.34
CA ILE A 123 3.12 10.86 -10.27
C ILE A 123 3.16 12.14 -9.41
N SER A 124 4.18 12.28 -8.56
CA SER A 124 4.23 13.35 -7.55
C SER A 124 5.62 13.88 -7.19
N GLY A 125 6.67 13.30 -7.79
CA GLY A 125 8.06 13.65 -7.51
C GLY A 125 8.64 14.68 -8.46
N ASP A 126 9.93 14.92 -8.29
CA ASP A 126 10.74 15.75 -9.16
C ASP A 126 11.38 14.88 -10.26
N PRO A 127 10.91 14.95 -11.51
CA PRO A 127 11.38 14.08 -12.58
C PRO A 127 12.87 14.27 -12.90
N ALA A 128 13.43 15.45 -12.63
CA ALA A 128 14.83 15.74 -12.88
C ALA A 128 15.78 14.95 -11.98
N THR A 129 15.34 14.67 -10.75
CA THR A 129 16.18 14.01 -9.73
C THR A 129 15.69 12.62 -9.34
N GLY A 130 14.46 12.25 -9.71
CA GLY A 130 13.81 11.04 -9.23
C GLY A 130 13.48 11.07 -7.74
N THR A 131 13.48 12.26 -7.13
CA THR A 131 13.17 12.46 -5.72
C THR A 131 11.66 12.56 -5.56
N TRP A 132 11.11 11.92 -4.54
CA TRP A 132 9.70 12.04 -4.15
C TRP A 132 9.59 12.40 -2.67
N SER A 133 8.42 12.91 -2.28
CA SER A 133 8.13 13.28 -0.89
C SER A 133 7.15 12.30 -0.27
N ILE A 134 7.47 11.80 0.93
CA ILE A 134 6.59 10.98 1.75
C ILE A 134 5.45 11.79 2.40
N GLY A 135 5.43 13.11 2.17
CA GLY A 135 4.43 14.04 2.68
C GLY A 135 3.93 15.00 1.60
N ALA A 136 3.88 16.29 1.93
CA ALA A 136 3.40 17.33 1.04
C ALA A 136 4.37 17.66 -0.10
N GLY A 137 3.95 18.54 -1.00
CA GLY A 137 4.75 19.00 -2.13
C GLY A 137 6.00 19.79 -1.70
N PHE A 138 6.95 19.90 -2.62
CA PHE A 138 8.21 20.59 -2.42
C PHE A 138 8.66 21.29 -3.71
N PRO A 139 9.52 22.32 -3.64
CA PRO A 139 10.03 22.97 -4.84
C PRO A 139 10.83 22.00 -5.71
N GLY A 140 10.40 21.82 -6.97
CA GLY A 140 11.10 21.01 -7.96
C GLY A 140 12.40 21.65 -8.44
N THR A 141 13.31 20.84 -8.97
CA THR A 141 14.61 21.33 -9.49
C THR A 141 14.45 22.28 -10.69
N VAL A 142 13.37 22.15 -11.45
CA VAL A 142 13.03 23.05 -12.57
C VAL A 142 11.67 23.69 -12.30
N PRO A 143 11.62 24.85 -11.59
CA PRO A 143 10.38 25.42 -11.05
C PRO A 143 9.27 25.77 -12.07
N LEU A 144 9.61 25.86 -13.36
CA LEU A 144 8.64 26.14 -14.44
C LEU A 144 8.13 24.86 -15.12
N LEU A 145 8.78 23.71 -14.90
CA LEU A 145 8.46 22.43 -15.55
C LEU A 145 7.97 21.35 -14.58
N SER A 146 8.27 21.47 -13.27
CA SER A 146 7.78 20.53 -12.26
C SER A 146 7.32 21.23 -10.99
N ASN A 147 6.17 20.80 -10.48
CA ASN A 147 5.68 21.14 -9.15
C ASN A 147 5.36 19.84 -8.39
N PRO A 148 6.38 19.18 -7.80
CA PRO A 148 6.20 17.94 -7.05
C PRO A 148 5.17 18.12 -5.94
N THR A 149 4.11 17.31 -5.98
CA THR A 149 2.99 17.40 -5.04
C THR A 149 3.18 16.51 -3.81
N GLY A 150 4.15 15.58 -3.84
CA GLY A 150 4.33 14.55 -2.83
C GLY A 150 3.14 13.60 -2.73
N ILE A 151 3.26 12.56 -1.91
CA ILE A 151 2.20 11.55 -1.78
C ILE A 151 0.85 12.16 -1.34
N VAL A 152 0.86 13.28 -0.59
CA VAL A 152 -0.36 14.00 -0.18
C VAL A 152 -1.18 14.50 -1.37
N GLY A 153 -0.55 14.82 -2.50
CA GLY A 153 -1.23 15.35 -3.69
C GLY A 153 -1.62 14.28 -4.72
N THR A 154 -1.69 13.02 -4.32
CA THR A 154 -1.90 11.86 -5.23
C THR A 154 -3.27 11.22 -5.06
N HIS A 155 -4.27 11.95 -4.58
CA HIS A 155 -5.62 11.42 -4.39
C HIS A 155 -6.12 10.69 -5.65
N ASN A 156 -6.59 9.46 -5.47
CA ASN A 156 -7.00 8.49 -6.48
C ASN A 156 -5.92 8.03 -7.48
N ARG A 157 -4.65 8.41 -7.28
CA ARG A 157 -3.48 7.96 -8.07
C ARG A 157 -2.54 7.07 -7.26
N TYR A 158 -2.37 7.35 -5.97
CA TYR A 158 -1.63 6.52 -5.01
C TYR A 158 -2.31 6.58 -3.65
N GLU A 159 -2.46 7.79 -3.11
CA GLU A 159 -3.37 8.02 -1.99
C GLU A 159 -4.82 7.74 -2.45
N GLY A 160 -5.64 7.18 -1.57
CA GLY A 160 -7.01 6.83 -1.89
C GLY A 160 -7.92 6.81 -0.68
N ASP A 161 -9.22 6.86 -0.98
CA ASP A 161 -10.30 6.68 -0.02
C ASP A 161 -10.23 5.30 0.68
N ALA A 162 -11.04 5.12 1.73
CA ALA A 162 -11.13 3.92 2.55
C ALA A 162 -9.81 3.55 3.26
N SER A 163 -8.95 4.55 3.48
CA SER A 163 -7.69 4.42 4.22
C SER A 163 -7.89 3.90 5.65
N ILE A 164 -6.89 3.19 6.18
CA ILE A 164 -6.96 2.43 7.44
C ILE A 164 -7.50 3.28 8.61
N VAL A 165 -7.00 4.51 8.75
CA VAL A 165 -7.44 5.51 9.76
C VAL A 165 -7.37 6.96 9.27
N ARG A 166 -7.14 7.18 7.98
CA ARG A 166 -7.14 8.52 7.37
C ARG A 166 -8.44 8.69 6.59
N GLY A 167 -8.97 9.90 6.58
CA GLY A 167 -10.27 10.20 6.00
C GLY A 167 -10.20 10.47 4.51
N ASP A 168 -11.24 10.02 3.82
CA ASP A 168 -11.52 10.30 2.42
C ASP A 168 -11.41 11.80 2.10
N ALA A 169 -10.79 12.13 0.97
CA ALA A 169 -10.50 13.52 0.63
C ALA A 169 -11.77 14.36 0.51
N TYR A 170 -12.79 13.83 -0.15
CA TYR A 170 -14.07 14.52 -0.37
C TYR A 170 -14.76 14.90 0.94
N LEU A 171 -14.81 13.97 1.91
CA LEU A 171 -15.39 14.21 3.23
C LEU A 171 -14.61 15.24 4.06
N ASN A 172 -13.38 15.55 3.64
CA ASN A 172 -12.43 16.34 4.41
C ASN A 172 -11.97 17.62 3.68
N ASN A 173 -12.75 18.12 2.73
CA ASN A 173 -12.45 19.31 1.92
C ASN A 173 -11.12 19.17 1.16
N GLY A 174 -10.89 18.02 0.55
CA GLY A 174 -9.66 17.67 -0.18
C GLY A 174 -8.49 17.26 0.72
N ARG A 175 -8.65 17.23 2.05
CA ARG A 175 -7.57 16.89 2.98
C ARG A 175 -7.52 15.39 3.26
N VAL A 176 -6.57 14.73 2.62
CA VAL A 176 -6.27 13.28 2.73
C VAL A 176 -5.58 12.86 4.04
N GLY A 177 -5.19 13.81 4.89
CA GLY A 177 -4.42 13.56 6.12
C GLY A 177 -5.23 13.61 7.41
N VAL A 178 -6.55 13.76 7.33
CA VAL A 178 -7.41 13.89 8.51
C VAL A 178 -7.52 12.53 9.21
N PHE A 179 -7.21 12.51 10.51
CA PHE A 179 -7.32 11.29 11.31
C PHE A 179 -8.78 10.99 11.64
N GLN A 180 -9.23 9.76 11.37
CA GLN A 180 -10.61 9.33 11.56
C GLN A 180 -10.75 8.46 12.81
N TRP A 181 -11.44 8.99 13.82
CA TRP A 181 -11.58 8.31 15.10
C TRP A 181 -12.44 7.05 15.02
N HIS A 182 -13.50 7.03 14.21
CA HIS A 182 -14.27 5.80 14.00
C HIS A 182 -13.41 4.66 13.45
N SER A 183 -12.53 4.95 12.49
CA SER A 183 -11.60 3.98 11.92
C SER A 183 -10.53 3.52 12.91
N TRP A 184 -9.92 4.44 13.65
CA TRP A 184 -8.94 4.10 14.70
C TRP A 184 -9.57 3.26 15.81
N ASN A 185 -10.72 3.68 16.33
CA ASN A 185 -11.42 2.99 17.40
C ASN A 185 -11.85 1.59 16.96
N ASN A 186 -12.33 1.42 15.72
CA ASN A 186 -12.64 0.09 15.18
C ASN A 186 -11.38 -0.79 15.09
N LEU A 187 -10.28 -0.28 14.54
CA LEU A 187 -9.02 -1.01 14.45
C LEU A 187 -8.47 -1.42 15.82
N TRP A 188 -8.47 -0.49 16.79
CA TRP A 188 -8.02 -0.73 18.15
C TRP A 188 -8.84 -1.82 18.86
N ASN A 189 -10.15 -1.84 18.62
CA ASN A 189 -11.04 -2.84 19.20
C ASN A 189 -10.87 -4.21 18.56
N LEU A 190 -10.53 -4.28 17.27
CA LEU A 190 -10.26 -5.54 16.57
C LEU A 190 -9.10 -6.35 17.17
N ALA A 191 -8.16 -5.70 17.88
CA ALA A 191 -7.10 -6.39 18.59
C ALA A 191 -7.64 -7.37 19.67
N GLY A 192 -8.87 -7.17 20.16
CA GLY A 192 -9.53 -8.06 21.12
C GLY A 192 -8.88 -8.07 22.51
N ASP A 193 -9.28 -8.99 23.37
CA ASP A 193 -8.71 -9.16 24.71
C ASP A 193 -7.30 -9.78 24.66
N GLU A 194 -7.03 -10.54 23.61
CA GLU A 194 -5.74 -11.11 23.25
C GLU A 194 -4.68 -10.07 22.88
N ASN A 195 -5.08 -8.81 22.70
CA ASN A 195 -4.21 -7.68 22.37
C ASN A 195 -3.28 -7.97 21.18
N ASN A 196 -3.85 -8.51 20.10
CA ASN A 196 -3.08 -8.86 18.91
C ASN A 196 -3.89 -8.59 17.63
N LEU A 197 -3.31 -7.91 16.66
CA LEU A 197 -3.84 -7.81 15.31
C LEU A 197 -3.15 -8.83 14.39
N ASP A 198 -3.95 -9.41 13.50
CA ASP A 198 -3.57 -10.39 12.50
C ASP A 198 -4.19 -10.03 11.14
N TYR A 199 -3.89 -10.83 10.11
CA TYR A 199 -4.40 -10.60 8.75
C TYR A 199 -5.94 -10.65 8.69
N TYR A 200 -6.60 -11.58 9.40
CA TYR A 200 -8.07 -11.66 9.38
C TYR A 200 -8.73 -10.42 9.99
N LYS A 201 -8.13 -9.87 11.06
CA LYS A 201 -8.58 -8.61 11.69
C LYS A 201 -8.36 -7.42 10.77
N ILE A 202 -7.21 -7.33 10.09
CA ILE A 202 -6.99 -6.20 9.19
C ILE A 202 -7.84 -6.27 7.92
N HIS A 203 -8.19 -7.47 7.44
CA HIS A 203 -9.17 -7.63 6.36
C HIS A 203 -10.57 -7.16 6.79
N ARG A 204 -10.96 -7.40 8.05
CA ARG A 204 -12.21 -6.83 8.63
C ARG A 204 -12.15 -5.31 8.75
N GLN A 205 -11.00 -4.74 9.13
CA GLN A 205 -10.82 -3.28 9.12
C GLN A 205 -10.98 -2.71 7.72
N ASN A 206 -10.37 -3.34 6.72
CA ASN A 206 -10.46 -2.90 5.33
C ASN A 206 -11.91 -2.95 4.83
N ALA A 207 -12.66 -4.01 5.14
CA ALA A 207 -14.08 -4.10 4.80
C ALA A 207 -14.89 -2.98 5.48
N TYR A 208 -14.57 -2.68 6.74
CA TYR A 208 -15.21 -1.62 7.50
C TYR A 208 -14.96 -0.23 6.90
N THR A 209 -13.70 0.14 6.61
CA THR A 209 -13.37 1.45 6.03
C THR A 209 -13.95 1.61 4.64
N GLN A 210 -13.93 0.55 3.82
CA GLN A 210 -14.55 0.57 2.51
C GLN A 210 -16.07 0.76 2.59
N GLN A 211 -16.76 0.02 3.46
CA GLN A 211 -18.20 0.19 3.66
C GLN A 211 -18.53 1.61 4.15
N TYR A 212 -17.70 2.18 5.03
CA TYR A 212 -17.85 3.55 5.49
C TYR A 212 -17.78 4.54 4.30
N SER A 213 -16.75 4.43 3.46
CA SER A 213 -16.62 5.29 2.27
C SER A 213 -17.81 5.12 1.31
N GLU A 214 -18.22 3.89 1.01
CA GLU A 214 -19.39 3.62 0.16
C GLU A 214 -20.68 4.27 0.71
N SER A 215 -20.88 4.25 2.03
CA SER A 215 -22.11 4.73 2.68
C SER A 215 -22.12 6.20 3.07
N ASN A 216 -20.95 6.87 3.09
CA ASN A 216 -20.84 8.26 3.54
C ASN A 216 -20.26 9.21 2.48
N ASN A 217 -19.45 8.72 1.55
CA ASN A 217 -18.77 9.54 0.56
C ASN A 217 -19.42 9.38 -0.83
N PRO A 218 -20.26 10.33 -1.31
CA PRO A 218 -20.85 10.25 -2.65
C PRO A 218 -19.83 10.30 -3.80
N HIS A 219 -18.58 10.69 -3.50
CA HIS A 219 -17.45 10.69 -4.42
C HIS A 219 -16.47 9.53 -4.19
N TYR A 220 -16.82 8.55 -3.33
CA TYR A 220 -15.96 7.40 -3.09
C TYR A 220 -15.51 6.77 -4.40
N PHE A 221 -14.22 6.68 -4.62
CA PHE A 221 -13.66 6.07 -5.81
C PHE A 221 -12.41 5.26 -5.49
N SER A 222 -12.47 3.97 -5.80
CA SER A 222 -11.37 3.03 -5.72
C SER A 222 -10.79 2.85 -7.12
N ALA A 223 -9.77 3.65 -7.43
CA ALA A 223 -9.08 3.62 -8.72
C ALA A 223 -8.29 2.31 -8.89
N PRO A 224 -7.94 1.90 -10.12
CA PRO A 224 -7.17 0.67 -10.35
C PRO A 224 -5.91 0.53 -9.47
N PHE A 225 -5.10 1.58 -9.36
CA PHE A 225 -3.87 1.53 -8.55
C PHE A 225 -4.11 1.88 -7.08
N SER A 226 -4.67 3.05 -6.75
CA SER A 226 -4.91 3.42 -5.34
C SER A 226 -5.86 2.43 -4.64
N GLY A 227 -6.82 1.87 -5.37
CA GLY A 227 -7.74 0.83 -4.89
C GLY A 227 -7.09 -0.54 -4.65
N ALA A 228 -5.93 -0.83 -5.24
CA ALA A 228 -5.09 -1.97 -4.88
C ALA A 228 -4.10 -1.62 -3.75
N VAL A 229 -3.64 -0.36 -3.68
CA VAL A 229 -2.77 0.14 -2.62
C VAL A 229 -3.47 0.17 -1.27
N THR A 230 -4.73 0.62 -1.19
CA THR A 230 -5.48 0.68 0.07
C THR A 230 -5.53 -0.68 0.80
N PRO A 231 -5.98 -1.79 0.18
CA PRO A 231 -5.95 -3.11 0.81
C PRO A 231 -4.52 -3.62 1.06
N ALA A 232 -3.55 -3.33 0.19
CA ALA A 232 -2.16 -3.69 0.43
C ALA A 232 -1.58 -2.97 1.65
N ALA A 233 -1.92 -1.70 1.86
CA ALA A 233 -1.50 -0.91 3.00
C ALA A 233 -2.08 -1.42 4.32
N HIS A 234 -3.30 -1.97 4.30
CA HIS A 234 -3.86 -2.71 5.44
C HIS A 234 -2.95 -3.90 5.77
N ASN A 235 -2.62 -4.74 4.78
CA ASN A 235 -1.73 -5.89 4.97
C ASN A 235 -0.34 -5.47 5.48
N PHE A 236 0.21 -4.34 5.00
CA PHE A 236 1.48 -3.78 5.47
C PHE A 236 1.49 -3.39 6.95
N VAL A 237 0.35 -3.01 7.54
CA VAL A 237 0.27 -2.77 8.99
C VAL A 237 0.64 -4.06 9.74
N ILE A 238 0.06 -5.19 9.33
CA ILE A 238 0.38 -6.48 9.96
C ILE A 238 1.80 -6.92 9.58
N GLY A 239 2.10 -6.94 8.28
CA GLY A 239 3.34 -7.44 7.71
C GLY A 239 4.60 -6.74 8.20
N PHE A 240 4.56 -5.41 8.36
CA PHE A 240 5.75 -4.60 8.64
C PHE A 240 5.79 -3.97 10.03
N MET A 241 4.67 -3.86 10.75
CA MET A 241 4.65 -3.24 12.08
C MET A 241 4.62 -4.26 13.22
N SER A 242 4.33 -5.54 12.92
CA SER A 242 4.39 -6.60 13.92
C SER A 242 5.79 -6.75 14.51
N ASN A 243 5.86 -7.01 15.81
CA ASN A 243 7.07 -7.41 16.48
C ASN A 243 7.24 -8.93 16.38
N HIS A 244 8.47 -9.42 16.46
CA HIS A 244 8.81 -10.85 16.41
C HIS A 244 9.63 -11.26 17.63
N SER A 245 9.51 -12.51 18.06
CA SER A 245 10.24 -13.06 19.21
C SER A 245 10.52 -14.54 19.02
N ALA A 246 11.33 -15.14 19.91
CA ALA A 246 11.55 -16.58 19.89
C ALA A 246 10.26 -17.35 20.21
N GLU A 247 9.41 -16.81 21.07
CA GLU A 247 8.13 -17.39 21.49
C GLU A 247 7.06 -17.26 20.41
N ASN A 248 7.10 -16.16 19.64
CA ASN A 248 6.21 -15.92 18.52
C ASN A 248 7.01 -15.47 17.28
N PRO A 249 7.62 -16.42 16.55
CA PRO A 249 8.38 -16.12 15.33
C PRO A 249 7.47 -15.66 14.18
N GLY A 250 6.19 -16.06 14.21
CA GLY A 250 5.13 -15.62 13.29
C GLY A 250 4.82 -14.13 13.38
N GLY A 251 5.16 -13.51 14.52
CA GLY A 251 4.95 -12.11 14.80
C GLY A 251 3.62 -11.81 15.49
N PHE A 252 3.56 -10.66 16.13
CA PHE A 252 2.40 -10.15 16.84
C PHE A 252 2.36 -8.63 16.77
N LEU A 253 1.16 -8.06 16.63
CA LEU A 253 0.94 -6.62 16.62
C LEU A 253 0.01 -6.23 17.76
N THR A 254 0.60 -5.83 18.89
CA THR A 254 -0.17 -5.34 20.02
C THR A 254 -0.66 -3.92 19.80
N ARG A 255 -1.63 -3.50 20.61
CA ARG A 255 -2.09 -2.12 20.71
C ARG A 255 -0.95 -1.13 20.96
N GLU A 256 0.01 -1.46 21.80
CA GLU A 256 1.15 -0.60 22.12
C GLU A 256 2.04 -0.38 20.89
N VAL A 257 2.34 -1.45 20.15
CA VAL A 257 3.12 -1.38 18.91
C VAL A 257 2.37 -0.61 17.84
N LEU A 258 1.07 -0.89 17.65
CA LEU A 258 0.21 -0.15 16.73
C LEU A 258 0.18 1.35 17.05
N SER A 259 -0.05 1.72 18.32
CA SER A 259 -0.05 3.10 18.80
C SER A 259 1.26 3.82 18.54
N SER A 260 2.40 3.14 18.71
CA SER A 260 3.72 3.71 18.40
C SER A 260 3.83 4.08 16.92
N PHE A 261 3.48 3.16 16.03
CA PHE A 261 3.57 3.40 14.59
C PHE A 261 2.57 4.45 14.09
N PHE A 262 1.37 4.54 14.68
CA PHE A 262 0.36 5.52 14.29
C PHE A 262 0.43 6.84 15.08
N ALA A 263 1.38 6.97 16.00
CA ALA A 263 1.57 8.11 16.89
C ALA A 263 0.33 8.46 17.72
N VAL A 264 -0.31 7.45 18.31
CA VAL A 264 -1.48 7.65 19.18
C VAL A 264 -1.10 7.33 20.63
N THR A 265 -1.48 8.20 21.55
CA THR A 265 -1.38 7.96 23.00
C THR A 265 -2.77 7.93 23.62
N GLY A 266 -2.92 7.23 24.75
CA GLY A 266 -4.20 7.09 25.45
C GLY A 266 -4.49 5.62 25.73
N THR A 267 -5.46 5.37 26.60
CA THR A 267 -5.86 4.00 26.99
C THR A 267 -7.04 3.47 26.17
N GLY A 268 -7.74 4.35 25.47
CA GLY A 268 -9.02 4.09 24.81
C GLY A 268 -10.23 4.25 25.75
N ALA A 269 -10.03 4.83 26.94
CA ALA A 269 -11.09 5.06 27.89
C ALA A 269 -12.14 6.01 27.29
N GLY A 270 -13.37 5.51 27.15
CA GLY A 270 -14.50 6.25 26.57
C GLY A 270 -14.48 6.35 25.05
N ALA A 271 -13.51 5.74 24.36
CA ALA A 271 -13.42 5.77 22.90
C ALA A 271 -14.53 4.90 22.26
N SER A 272 -15.31 5.48 21.33
CA SER A 272 -16.38 4.77 20.62
C SER A 272 -16.86 5.58 19.42
N GLY A 273 -17.04 4.94 18.25
CA GLY A 273 -17.38 5.65 17.02
C GLY A 273 -16.40 6.79 16.77
N ASP A 274 -16.91 8.00 16.48
CA ASP A 274 -16.07 9.19 16.30
C ASP A 274 -15.56 9.84 17.60
N ASN A 275 -15.97 9.35 18.77
CA ASN A 275 -15.46 9.87 20.03
C ASN A 275 -14.05 9.29 20.31
N PRO A 276 -12.99 10.12 20.37
CA PRO A 276 -11.65 9.64 20.70
C PRO A 276 -11.50 9.14 22.14
N GLY A 277 -12.41 9.52 23.05
CA GLY A 277 -12.19 9.27 24.48
C GLY A 277 -10.93 10.00 24.96
N ASP A 278 -10.02 9.26 25.59
CA ASP A 278 -8.72 9.79 26.03
C ASP A 278 -7.60 9.68 24.98
N PHE A 279 -7.89 9.19 23.75
CA PHE A 279 -6.90 9.14 22.70
C PHE A 279 -6.47 10.53 22.22
N VAL A 280 -5.17 10.68 21.96
CA VAL A 280 -4.56 11.85 21.34
C VAL A 280 -3.65 11.38 20.21
N GLN A 281 -3.85 11.93 19.02
CA GLN A 281 -2.99 11.67 17.86
C GLN A 281 -1.92 12.76 17.73
N HIS A 282 -0.67 12.33 17.57
CA HIS A 282 0.52 13.18 17.46
C HIS A 282 1.06 13.13 16.04
N ARG A 283 0.39 13.86 15.12
CA ARG A 283 0.76 13.86 13.70
C ARG A 283 2.25 14.11 13.49
N GLY A 284 2.89 13.26 12.69
CA GLY A 284 4.32 13.35 12.36
C GLY A 284 5.25 12.74 13.41
N GLN A 285 4.73 12.28 14.56
CA GLN A 285 5.52 11.71 15.64
C GLN A 285 5.58 10.17 15.60
N GLU A 286 5.28 9.54 14.45
CA GLU A 286 5.29 8.09 14.28
C GLU A 286 6.66 7.48 14.62
N ARG A 287 6.68 6.35 15.33
CA ARG A 287 7.92 5.73 15.83
C ARG A 287 7.94 4.22 15.65
N ILE A 288 9.12 3.69 15.36
CA ILE A 288 9.43 2.28 15.59
C ILE A 288 9.64 2.13 17.11
N PRO A 289 8.91 1.24 17.80
CA PRO A 289 9.03 1.12 19.25
C PRO A 289 10.39 0.54 19.65
N LEU A 290 10.82 0.81 20.89
CA LEU A 290 12.00 0.17 21.48
C LEU A 290 11.75 -1.34 21.62
N ASN A 291 12.84 -2.13 21.63
CA ASN A 291 12.78 -3.59 21.74
C ASN A 291 11.86 -4.24 20.69
N TRP A 292 11.99 -3.76 19.45
CA TRP A 292 11.22 -4.21 18.31
C TRP A 292 12.12 -4.93 17.29
N TYR A 293 11.61 -6.04 16.78
CA TYR A 293 12.27 -6.95 15.86
C TYR A 293 11.43 -7.04 14.61
N ARG A 294 11.99 -6.58 13.48
CA ARG A 294 11.31 -6.65 12.17
C ARG A 294 11.13 -8.10 11.74
N ARG A 295 10.28 -8.33 10.73
CA ARG A 295 10.17 -9.65 10.09
C ARG A 295 11.53 -10.22 9.60
N PRO A 296 11.75 -11.55 9.65
CA PRO A 296 13.04 -12.19 9.37
C PRO A 296 13.55 -11.90 7.96
N SER A 297 14.86 -11.73 7.78
CA SER A 297 15.48 -11.53 6.46
C SER A 297 15.24 -12.69 5.49
N SER A 298 15.05 -13.91 5.99
CA SER A 298 14.67 -15.09 5.20
C SER A 298 13.25 -15.02 4.63
N SER A 299 12.42 -14.12 5.16
CA SER A 299 11.06 -13.85 4.72
C SER A 299 10.97 -12.39 4.29
N GLN A 300 11.65 -11.95 3.24
CA GLN A 300 11.45 -10.60 2.67
C GLN A 300 10.06 -10.44 2.03
N SER A 301 9.52 -9.21 2.01
CA SER A 301 8.16 -8.94 1.54
C SER A 301 8.33 -8.45 0.13
N THR A 302 7.99 -9.33 -0.79
CA THR A 302 8.17 -9.11 -2.22
C THR A 302 6.88 -8.62 -2.84
N LEU A 303 6.97 -8.19 -4.09
CA LEU A 303 5.79 -7.81 -4.84
C LEU A 303 4.84 -9.00 -5.08
N ALA A 304 5.39 -10.22 -5.17
CA ALA A 304 4.61 -11.45 -5.22
C ALA A 304 3.87 -11.71 -3.89
N ASP A 305 4.49 -11.43 -2.74
CA ASP A 305 3.82 -11.56 -1.43
C ASP A 305 2.66 -10.57 -1.30
N VAL A 306 2.81 -9.34 -1.82
CA VAL A 306 1.70 -8.38 -1.87
C VAL A 306 0.52 -8.92 -2.67
N ALA A 307 0.77 -9.50 -3.85
CA ALA A 307 -0.30 -10.09 -4.66
C ALA A 307 -0.99 -11.28 -3.96
N LEU A 308 -0.21 -12.11 -3.27
CA LEU A 308 -0.74 -13.22 -2.46
C LEU A 308 -1.63 -12.74 -1.33
N ASP A 309 -1.15 -11.77 -0.55
CA ASP A 309 -1.88 -11.22 0.59
C ASP A 309 -3.16 -10.50 0.12
N LEU A 310 -3.11 -9.76 -0.99
CA LEU A 310 -4.30 -9.14 -1.61
C LEU A 310 -5.33 -10.19 -2.04
N THR A 311 -4.87 -11.29 -2.64
CA THR A 311 -5.76 -12.40 -3.02
C THR A 311 -6.42 -13.01 -1.80
N GLN A 312 -5.70 -13.09 -0.68
CA GLN A 312 -6.26 -13.55 0.59
C GLN A 312 -7.25 -12.54 1.19
N THR A 313 -6.96 -11.24 1.13
CA THR A 313 -7.92 -10.19 1.51
C THR A 313 -9.24 -10.34 0.76
N ILE A 314 -9.19 -10.61 -0.55
CA ILE A 314 -10.40 -10.83 -1.37
C ILE A 314 -11.18 -12.07 -0.92
N LYS A 315 -10.50 -13.14 -0.51
CA LYS A 315 -11.17 -14.35 0.00
C LYS A 315 -11.85 -14.11 1.35
N ASP A 316 -11.17 -13.43 2.26
CA ASP A 316 -11.67 -13.20 3.62
C ASP A 316 -12.73 -12.09 3.67
N ALA A 317 -12.58 -11.08 2.82
CA ALA A 317 -13.47 -9.95 2.70
C ALA A 317 -13.67 -9.56 1.23
N PRO A 318 -14.53 -10.27 0.47
CA PRO A 318 -14.76 -10.00 -0.96
C PRO A 318 -15.22 -8.57 -1.26
N ASN A 319 -15.80 -7.89 -0.27
CA ASN A 319 -16.23 -6.49 -0.39
C ASN A 319 -15.13 -5.47 -0.06
N ALA A 320 -13.94 -5.89 0.36
CA ALA A 320 -12.83 -5.02 0.78
C ALA A 320 -11.84 -4.68 -0.34
N VAL A 321 -11.98 -5.31 -1.52
CA VAL A 321 -11.22 -4.97 -2.72
C VAL A 321 -12.20 -4.86 -3.88
N LYS A 322 -12.52 -3.62 -4.25
CA LYS A 322 -13.35 -3.33 -5.43
C LYS A 322 -12.67 -2.23 -6.23
N ILE A 323 -12.80 -2.29 -7.55
CA ILE A 323 -12.38 -1.21 -8.44
C ILE A 323 -13.65 -0.58 -9.02
N GLY A 324 -13.82 0.73 -8.89
CA GLY A 324 -15.07 1.44 -9.17
C GLY A 324 -15.38 2.50 -8.12
N GLY A 325 -16.62 2.98 -8.05
CA GLY A 325 -16.97 4.04 -7.10
C GLY A 325 -18.45 4.35 -7.01
N ASN A 326 -18.79 5.27 -6.11
CA ASN A 326 -20.11 5.88 -6.04
C ASN A 326 -20.33 6.81 -7.25
N THR A 327 -21.59 6.95 -7.67
CA THR A 327 -22.03 7.68 -8.87
C THR A 327 -22.61 9.06 -8.56
N GLY A 328 -22.15 9.70 -7.48
CA GLY A 328 -22.59 11.04 -7.06
C GLY A 328 -23.61 11.05 -5.92
N THR A 329 -24.03 9.89 -5.44
CA THR A 329 -24.77 9.72 -4.18
C THR A 329 -24.13 8.63 -3.33
N VAL A 330 -24.36 8.65 -2.02
CA VAL A 330 -23.93 7.55 -1.14
C VAL A 330 -24.67 6.26 -1.49
N ASN A 331 -24.09 5.11 -1.18
CA ASN A 331 -24.63 3.77 -1.46
C ASN A 331 -24.99 3.54 -2.93
N SER A 332 -24.19 4.07 -3.85
CA SER A 332 -24.41 3.98 -5.30
C SER A 332 -23.22 3.34 -6.03
N PHE A 333 -22.47 2.48 -5.32
CA PHE A 333 -21.24 1.91 -5.82
C PHE A 333 -21.49 1.06 -7.07
N VAL A 334 -20.80 1.40 -8.15
CA VAL A 334 -20.76 0.63 -9.39
C VAL A 334 -19.33 0.15 -9.61
N GLY A 335 -19.16 -1.16 -9.78
CA GLY A 335 -17.87 -1.76 -10.12
C GLY A 335 -17.49 -1.46 -11.57
N LEU A 336 -16.20 -1.25 -11.80
CA LEU A 336 -15.65 -1.13 -13.15
C LEU A 336 -15.60 -2.48 -13.85
N ASP A 337 -16.05 -2.51 -15.10
CA ASP A 337 -15.82 -3.67 -15.96
C ASP A 337 -14.34 -3.69 -16.37
N ILE A 338 -13.58 -4.60 -15.74
CA ILE A 338 -12.15 -4.77 -15.96
C ILE A 338 -11.85 -5.15 -17.42
N ALA A 339 -12.73 -5.91 -18.08
CA ALA A 339 -12.54 -6.29 -19.46
C ALA A 339 -12.71 -5.09 -20.41
N ASP A 340 -13.69 -4.22 -20.14
CA ASP A 340 -13.86 -2.99 -20.91
C ASP A 340 -12.67 -2.03 -20.70
N VAL A 341 -12.30 -1.77 -19.44
CA VAL A 341 -11.22 -0.83 -19.10
C VAL A 341 -9.86 -1.30 -19.64
N SER A 342 -9.59 -2.60 -19.63
CA SER A 342 -8.33 -3.18 -20.10
C SER A 342 -8.28 -3.51 -21.59
N GLY A 343 -9.36 -3.22 -22.34
CA GLY A 343 -9.45 -3.61 -23.76
C GLY A 343 -9.42 -5.13 -23.96
N GLY A 344 -9.87 -5.89 -22.97
CA GLY A 344 -9.92 -7.35 -22.95
C GLY A 344 -8.65 -8.04 -22.47
N ALA A 345 -7.62 -7.30 -22.04
CA ALA A 345 -6.36 -7.90 -21.54
C ALA A 345 -6.53 -8.60 -20.18
N PHE A 346 -7.48 -8.13 -19.35
CA PHE A 346 -7.82 -8.72 -18.06
C PHE A 346 -9.34 -8.80 -17.90
N ASN A 347 -9.83 -9.71 -17.06
CA ASN A 347 -11.19 -9.67 -16.53
C ASN A 347 -11.16 -9.84 -15.01
N ALA A 348 -12.30 -9.63 -14.35
CA ALA A 348 -12.38 -9.68 -12.88
C ALA A 348 -11.95 -11.03 -12.29
N ALA A 349 -12.20 -12.15 -12.99
CA ALA A 349 -11.76 -13.47 -12.54
C ALA A 349 -10.24 -13.66 -12.72
N ASP A 350 -9.68 -13.10 -13.79
CA ASP A 350 -8.24 -13.16 -14.07
C ASP A 350 -7.40 -12.36 -13.08
N LEU A 351 -7.94 -11.28 -12.49
CA LEU A 351 -7.19 -10.45 -11.53
C LEU A 351 -6.68 -11.24 -10.33
N LEU A 352 -7.38 -12.32 -9.93
CA LEU A 352 -7.01 -13.17 -8.80
C LEU A 352 -5.88 -14.17 -9.13
N ASN A 353 -5.47 -14.26 -10.40
CA ASN A 353 -4.45 -15.21 -10.82
C ASN A 353 -3.07 -14.56 -10.79
N GLY A 354 -2.18 -15.11 -9.95
CA GLY A 354 -0.79 -14.68 -9.88
C GLY A 354 -0.66 -13.18 -9.58
N ASN A 355 -0.01 -12.45 -10.48
CA ASN A 355 0.24 -11.01 -10.35
C ASN A 355 -0.70 -10.14 -11.22
N ASN A 356 -1.76 -10.71 -11.78
CA ASN A 356 -2.65 -9.99 -12.71
C ASN A 356 -3.29 -8.74 -12.10
N LEU A 357 -3.70 -8.77 -10.82
CA LEU A 357 -4.22 -7.58 -10.14
C LEU A 357 -3.22 -6.42 -10.16
N LEU A 358 -1.98 -6.70 -9.80
CA LEU A 358 -0.92 -5.70 -9.78
C LEU A 358 -0.55 -5.25 -11.20
N CYS A 359 -0.49 -6.18 -12.14
CA CYS A 359 -0.24 -5.89 -13.54
C CYS A 359 -1.32 -4.99 -14.15
N PHE A 360 -2.59 -5.27 -13.87
CA PHE A 360 -3.70 -4.41 -14.27
C PHE A 360 -3.61 -3.05 -13.58
N ALA A 361 -3.47 -3.02 -12.26
CA ALA A 361 -3.41 -1.79 -11.47
C ALA A 361 -2.32 -0.84 -12.00
N THR A 362 -1.12 -1.38 -12.26
CA THR A 362 0.02 -0.56 -12.68
C THR A 362 -0.08 -0.12 -14.13
N GLN A 363 -0.58 -0.97 -15.03
CA GLN A 363 -0.76 -0.59 -16.43
C GLN A 363 -1.94 0.36 -16.63
N ALA A 364 -3.01 0.19 -15.85
CA ALA A 364 -4.14 1.12 -15.84
C ALA A 364 -3.73 2.49 -15.31
N ALA A 365 -2.90 2.55 -14.26
CA ALA A 365 -2.33 3.80 -13.77
C ALA A 365 -1.45 4.49 -14.83
N GLN A 366 -0.53 3.75 -15.46
CA GLN A 366 0.29 4.30 -16.55
C GLN A 366 -0.54 4.88 -17.69
N ALA A 367 -1.61 4.20 -18.06
CA ALA A 367 -2.48 4.62 -19.14
C ALA A 367 -3.40 5.79 -18.76
N GLY A 368 -3.73 5.97 -17.47
CA GLY A 368 -4.44 7.14 -16.95
C GLY A 368 -3.54 8.36 -16.73
N ASP A 369 -2.25 8.14 -16.45
CA ASP A 369 -1.23 9.16 -16.17
C ASP A 369 -0.21 9.32 -17.32
N ILE A 370 -0.61 9.09 -18.58
CA ILE A 370 0.29 9.12 -19.77
C ILE A 370 1.11 10.41 -19.86
N ASP A 371 0.57 11.54 -19.41
CA ASP A 371 1.30 12.81 -19.41
C ASP A 371 2.45 12.85 -18.39
N ALA A 372 2.32 12.17 -17.24
CA ALA A 372 3.41 12.06 -16.27
C ALA A 372 4.59 11.24 -16.84
N LEU A 373 4.30 10.21 -17.64
CA LEU A 373 5.31 9.36 -18.27
C LEU A 373 6.17 10.11 -19.31
N LYS A 374 5.64 11.15 -19.95
CA LYS A 374 6.36 11.96 -20.95
C LYS A 374 7.51 12.77 -20.36
N PHE A 375 7.44 13.09 -19.07
CA PHE A 375 8.46 13.89 -18.37
C PHE A 375 9.51 13.04 -17.65
N LEU A 376 9.40 11.71 -17.72
CA LEU A 376 10.41 10.83 -17.15
C LEU A 376 11.74 10.98 -17.87
N THR A 377 12.81 11.08 -17.09
CA THR A 377 14.16 10.85 -17.60
C THR A 377 14.30 9.37 -17.99
N ALA A 378 15.12 9.08 -19.01
CA ALA A 378 15.37 7.71 -19.46
C ALA A 378 15.75 6.72 -18.32
N PRO A 379 16.54 7.12 -17.29
CA PRO A 379 16.83 6.27 -16.15
C PRO A 379 15.58 5.90 -15.33
N LEU A 380 14.72 6.86 -14.99
CA LEU A 380 13.49 6.59 -14.22
C LEU A 380 12.54 5.69 -15.01
N LYS A 381 12.40 5.95 -16.31
CA LYS A 381 11.61 5.11 -17.21
C LYS A 381 12.14 3.68 -17.23
N SER A 382 13.46 3.50 -17.36
CA SER A 382 14.08 2.17 -17.35
C SER A 382 13.92 1.45 -16.01
N MET A 383 14.02 2.15 -14.87
CA MET A 383 13.81 1.54 -13.55
C MET A 383 12.37 1.03 -13.39
N PHE A 384 11.42 1.85 -13.83
CA PHE A 384 10.01 1.50 -13.79
C PHE A 384 9.66 0.35 -14.75
N GLU A 385 10.14 0.40 -16.00
CA GLU A 385 9.97 -0.67 -16.98
C GLU A 385 10.65 -1.98 -16.54
N ASN A 386 11.82 -1.92 -15.90
CA ASN A 386 12.48 -3.11 -15.37
C ASN A 386 11.70 -3.74 -14.21
N ALA A 387 11.13 -2.92 -13.32
CA ALA A 387 10.29 -3.41 -12.22
C ALA A 387 8.98 -4.05 -12.73
N LEU A 388 8.44 -3.56 -13.85
CA LEU A 388 7.31 -4.19 -14.54
C LEU A 388 7.72 -5.44 -15.33
N GLY A 389 8.90 -5.42 -15.95
CA GLY A 389 9.45 -6.53 -16.71
C GLY A 389 9.72 -7.75 -15.85
N SER A 390 10.12 -7.57 -14.59
CA SER A 390 10.27 -8.67 -13.62
C SER A 390 8.93 -9.31 -13.21
N LEU A 391 7.80 -8.63 -13.45
CA LEU A 391 6.46 -9.19 -13.27
C LEU A 391 5.95 -9.90 -14.54
N GLY A 392 6.50 -9.59 -15.72
CA GLY A 392 5.98 -9.98 -17.06
C GLY A 392 4.47 -10.01 -17.17
N CYS A 393 3.92 -8.86 -16.86
CA CYS A 393 2.53 -8.55 -17.04
C CYS A 393 2.10 -8.73 -18.52
N PRO A 394 0.89 -9.27 -18.77
CA PRO A 394 0.25 -9.14 -20.08
C PRO A 394 0.14 -7.67 -20.47
N GLU A 395 0.52 -7.33 -21.70
CA GLU A 395 0.50 -5.95 -22.18
C GLU A 395 -0.93 -5.42 -22.33
N LEU A 396 -1.19 -4.26 -21.72
CA LEU A 396 -2.44 -3.54 -21.83
C LEU A 396 -2.48 -2.76 -23.15
N LEU A 397 -2.95 -3.42 -24.22
CA LEU A 397 -2.92 -2.90 -25.59
C LEU A 397 -3.74 -1.62 -25.79
N ASN A 398 -4.87 -1.48 -25.09
CA ASN A 398 -5.74 -0.30 -25.16
C ASN A 398 -6.41 -0.07 -23.81
N TYR A 399 -6.17 1.09 -23.19
CA TYR A 399 -6.89 1.52 -21.98
C TYR A 399 -8.14 2.31 -22.35
N ASN A 400 -9.30 1.87 -21.88
CA ASN A 400 -10.55 2.62 -22.03
C ASN A 400 -10.88 3.37 -20.74
N GLY A 401 -10.55 4.66 -20.69
CA GLY A 401 -10.88 5.54 -19.56
C GLY A 401 -12.33 6.06 -19.56
N LYS A 402 -13.11 5.86 -20.63
CA LYS A 402 -14.50 6.39 -20.72
C LYS A 402 -15.42 5.92 -19.59
N PRO A 403 -15.36 4.65 -19.13
CA PRO A 403 -16.17 4.20 -18.00
C PRO A 403 -15.89 4.96 -16.70
N LEU A 404 -14.75 5.67 -16.57
CA LEU A 404 -14.45 6.47 -15.38
C LEU A 404 -15.35 7.70 -15.25
N ALA A 405 -15.89 8.23 -16.36
CA ALA A 405 -16.63 9.48 -16.39
C ALA A 405 -17.94 9.46 -15.55
N GLN A 406 -18.44 8.27 -15.20
CA GLN A 406 -19.60 8.11 -14.33
C GLN A 406 -19.29 8.34 -12.84
N PHE A 407 -18.00 8.32 -12.46
CA PHE A 407 -17.59 8.49 -11.07
C PHE A 407 -17.09 9.91 -10.84
N PRO A 408 -17.78 10.72 -10.00
CA PRO A 408 -17.32 12.07 -9.71
C PRO A 408 -15.99 12.09 -8.95
N GLY A 409 -15.63 11.03 -8.21
CA GLY A 409 -14.30 10.88 -7.60
C GLY A 409 -13.16 10.64 -8.61
N ALA A 410 -13.47 10.22 -9.84
CA ALA A 410 -12.48 10.00 -10.89
C ALA A 410 -12.20 11.25 -11.75
N GLN A 411 -12.85 12.39 -11.49
CA GLN A 411 -12.76 13.58 -12.35
C GLN A 411 -11.31 14.09 -12.51
N ASP A 412 -10.51 14.05 -11.44
CA ASP A 412 -9.10 14.45 -11.48
C ASP A 412 -8.24 13.52 -12.36
N LEU A 413 -8.62 12.23 -12.49
CA LEU A 413 -7.98 11.24 -13.36
C LEU A 413 -8.39 11.37 -14.85
N THR A 414 -9.47 12.10 -15.14
CA THR A 414 -9.99 12.27 -16.51
C THR A 414 -9.56 13.58 -17.16
N SER A 415 -8.96 14.50 -16.38
CA SER A 415 -8.44 15.78 -16.90
C SER A 415 -7.22 15.62 -17.82
N THR A 416 -6.54 14.47 -17.74
CA THR A 416 -5.39 14.03 -18.58
C THR A 416 -5.79 13.25 -19.84
N LEU A 417 -7.09 13.00 -20.07
CA LEU A 417 -7.59 12.23 -21.22
C LEU A 417 -8.29 13.09 -22.29
N LYS A 418 -8.06 14.40 -22.31
CA LYS A 418 -8.58 15.34 -23.33
C LYS A 418 -7.53 15.76 -24.34
#